data_AF-A0A1S3KFK5-F1
#
_entry.id   AF-A0A1S3KFK5-F1
#
_cell.length_a   1.000
_cell.length_b   1.000
_cell.length_c   1.000
_cell.angle_alpha   90.00
_cell.angle_beta   90.00
_cell.angle_gamma   90.00
#
_symmetry.space_group_name_H-M   'P 1'
#
loop_
_entity.id
_entity.type
_entity.pdbx_description
1 polymer ?
#
loop_
_entity_poly.entity_id
_entity_poly.type
_entity_poly.pdbx_seq_one_letter_code
_entity_poly.pdbx_strand_id
1 'polypeptide(L)'
;MGHAFTKDPEYVCRQSNCRRLVGDEGKFGHLERKVYELACQCREQSSTSCYSSDDMCSLFTAYDKPSTRLMQQNYQQWKAVMGIGFHFIHLRRKRVIYIKPLDDFPQFVTDFRISFDGADLTLFQLLQVFTECFFWGMQVELLPVCSIAEWKIKNRIHAVTEQKQLLVGDVCHQLKKRLPADGYCILGITWTDLYPCEDLNFVLGEASLLNRSGALSFGRFEPKTFVRGETRDISSIDAKLLWKLIKVLCHETCHIFGLQHCVFFACVMNESKSMEEALSQPLFLCPVCLRKLQKACKFDIKERYSKLQHFLVTLNSVIPYERFEQAVEWLEEMMKYLGE
;
A
#
# COMPACT_ATOMS: atom_id res chain seq x y z
N MET A 1 27.24 18.04 41.19
CA MET A 1 27.17 17.63 39.76
C MET A 1 26.88 16.14 39.72
N GLY A 2 25.74 15.75 39.15
CA GLY A 2 25.34 14.34 39.05
C GLY A 2 23.84 14.16 39.28
N HIS A 3 23.01 14.67 38.36
CA HIS A 3 21.62 14.22 38.29
C HIS A 3 21.59 12.84 37.63
N ALA A 4 21.49 11.80 38.46
CA ALA A 4 21.16 10.46 38.01
C ALA A 4 19.71 10.46 37.50
N PHE A 5 19.55 10.41 36.18
CA PHE A 5 18.29 10.00 35.57
C PHE A 5 18.08 8.52 35.89
N THR A 6 17.36 8.23 36.97
CA THR A 6 16.81 6.89 37.22
C THR A 6 15.72 6.66 36.18
N LYS A 7 16.07 6.05 35.04
CA LYS A 7 15.08 5.61 34.06
C LYS A 7 14.20 4.54 34.71
N ASP A 8 12.90 4.81 34.73
CA ASP A 8 11.88 3.91 35.28
C ASP A 8 12.01 2.50 34.64
N PRO A 9 12.10 1.42 35.42
CA PRO A 9 12.20 0.05 34.91
C PRO A 9 11.11 -0.33 33.90
N GLU A 10 9.90 0.22 34.07
CA GLU A 10 8.82 0.02 33.11
C GLU A 10 9.10 0.71 31.77
N TYR A 11 9.62 1.94 31.80
CA TYR A 11 10.00 2.70 30.60
C TYR A 11 11.10 1.99 29.80
N VAL A 12 12.09 1.40 30.48
CA VAL A 12 13.15 0.60 29.84
C VAL A 12 12.60 -0.67 29.18
N CYS A 13 11.67 -1.38 29.84
CA CYS A 13 11.00 -2.55 29.27
C CYS A 13 10.11 -2.18 28.06
N ARG A 14 9.48 -1.02 28.08
CA ARG A 14 8.59 -0.52 27.01
C ARG A 14 9.37 -0.06 25.76
N GLN A 15 10.47 0.67 25.91
CA GLN A 15 11.42 0.94 24.82
C GLN A 15 11.95 -0.34 24.17
N SER A 16 12.17 -1.40 24.98
CA SER A 16 12.60 -2.70 24.46
C SER A 16 11.57 -3.35 23.52
N ASN A 17 10.27 -3.13 23.73
CA ASN A 17 9.20 -3.67 22.87
C ASN A 17 9.06 -2.91 21.55
N CYS A 18 9.23 -1.58 21.54
CA CYS A 18 9.29 -0.82 20.28
C CYS A 18 10.53 -1.20 19.46
N ARG A 19 11.70 -1.33 20.07
CA ARG A 19 12.92 -1.82 19.39
C ARG A 19 12.76 -3.22 18.80
N ARG A 20 11.96 -4.09 19.41
CA ARG A 20 11.60 -5.39 18.82
C ARG A 20 10.77 -5.24 17.55
N LEU A 21 9.91 -4.22 17.46
CA LEU A 21 9.06 -3.99 16.29
C LEU A 21 9.77 -3.32 15.13
N VAL A 22 10.60 -2.31 15.38
CA VAL A 22 11.21 -1.45 14.34
C VAL A 22 12.74 -1.57 14.25
N GLY A 23 13.36 -2.30 15.16
CA GLY A 23 14.80 -2.53 15.23
C GLY A 23 15.60 -1.49 16.02
N ASP A 24 16.93 -1.65 16.00
CA ASP A 24 17.85 -0.82 16.78
C ASP A 24 17.93 0.62 16.24
N GLU A 25 17.96 1.56 17.20
CA GLU A 25 17.95 3.01 16.99
C GLU A 25 19.31 3.64 16.74
N GLY A 26 20.39 2.91 17.00
CA GLY A 26 21.76 3.43 16.92
C GLY A 26 22.24 3.86 15.53
N LYS A 27 21.43 3.64 14.48
CA LYS A 27 21.72 4.05 13.09
C LYS A 27 20.61 4.89 12.44
N PHE A 28 19.63 5.38 13.22
CA PHE A 28 18.59 6.26 12.68
C PHE A 28 19.13 7.68 12.43
N GLY A 29 18.60 8.35 11.40
CA GLY A 29 18.57 9.80 11.39
C GLY A 29 17.60 10.32 12.45
N HIS A 30 17.68 11.61 12.74
CA HIS A 30 16.85 12.25 13.77
C HIS A 30 15.34 12.08 13.49
N LEU A 31 14.92 12.21 12.22
CA LEU A 31 13.51 12.11 11.81
C LEU A 31 12.94 10.72 11.97
N GLU A 32 13.70 9.68 11.61
CA GLU A 32 13.27 8.31 11.81
C GLU A 32 12.98 8.02 13.28
N ARG A 33 13.88 8.47 14.16
CA ARG A 33 13.71 8.29 15.61
C ARG A 33 12.41 8.94 16.10
N LYS A 34 12.11 10.17 15.66
CA LYS A 34 10.86 10.86 16.00
C LYS A 34 9.62 10.06 15.64
N VAL A 35 9.52 9.57 14.40
CA VAL A 35 8.34 8.77 13.97
C VAL A 35 8.16 7.52 14.82
N TYR A 36 9.25 6.85 15.20
CA TYR A 36 9.17 5.66 16.03
C TYR A 36 8.82 5.96 17.49
N GLU A 37 9.35 7.05 18.05
CA GLU A 37 9.01 7.50 19.40
C GLU A 37 7.51 7.86 19.50
N LEU A 38 6.98 8.58 18.50
CA LEU A 38 5.54 8.87 18.40
C LEU A 38 4.71 7.58 18.39
N ALA A 39 5.13 6.58 17.60
CA ALA A 39 4.45 5.28 17.53
C ALA A 39 4.36 4.59 18.90
N CYS A 40 5.42 4.69 19.70
CA CYS A 40 5.45 4.14 21.05
C CYS A 40 4.48 4.88 21.98
N GLN A 41 4.46 6.21 21.91
CA GLN A 41 3.55 7.06 22.69
C GLN A 41 2.09 6.74 22.37
N CYS A 42 1.71 6.71 21.09
CA CYS A 42 0.34 6.39 20.66
C CYS A 42 -0.13 5.02 21.19
N ARG A 43 0.78 4.03 21.20
CA ARG A 43 0.46 2.69 21.73
C ARG A 43 0.32 2.65 23.25
N GLU A 44 1.07 3.49 23.96
CA GLU A 44 0.97 3.58 25.42
C GLU A 44 -0.40 4.17 25.81
N GLN A 45 -0.81 5.27 25.16
CA GLN A 45 -2.10 5.90 25.41
C GLN A 45 -3.30 5.01 25.06
N SER A 46 -3.21 4.14 24.05
CA SER A 46 -4.29 3.19 23.77
C SER A 46 -4.45 2.12 24.86
N SER A 47 -3.41 1.87 25.66
CA SER A 47 -3.39 0.82 26.70
C SER A 47 -3.71 1.30 28.10
N THR A 48 -3.56 2.61 28.37
CA THR A 48 -3.89 3.26 29.63
C THR A 48 -5.02 4.25 29.38
N SER A 49 -6.18 4.07 30.00
CA SER A 49 -7.36 4.95 29.86
C SER A 49 -7.17 6.34 30.48
N CYS A 50 -6.01 6.98 30.29
CA CYS A 50 -5.70 8.32 30.77
C CYS A 50 -5.81 9.31 29.61
N TYR A 51 -6.89 10.09 29.63
CA TYR A 51 -7.05 11.29 28.83
C TYR A 51 -5.99 12.32 29.24
N SER A 52 -4.85 12.34 28.56
CA SER A 52 -3.98 13.52 28.52
C SER A 52 -4.23 14.26 27.20
N SER A 53 -4.48 15.56 27.31
CA SER A 53 -4.88 16.50 26.25
C SER A 53 -3.78 16.86 25.24
N ASP A 54 -2.88 15.93 24.92
CA ASP A 54 -1.90 16.14 23.85
C ASP A 54 -2.46 15.57 22.54
N ASP A 55 -3.00 16.45 21.69
CA ASP A 55 -3.63 16.13 20.39
C ASP A 55 -2.73 15.32 19.43
N MET A 56 -1.41 15.31 19.65
CA MET A 56 -0.45 14.68 18.74
C MET A 56 -0.48 13.14 18.77
N CYS A 57 -1.13 12.51 19.76
CA CYS A 57 -1.24 11.04 19.81
C CYS A 57 -2.33 10.43 18.89
N SER A 58 -2.99 11.24 18.05
CA SER A 58 -3.96 10.80 17.04
C SER A 58 -3.32 10.24 15.76
N LEU A 59 -2.06 10.56 15.48
CA LEU A 59 -1.42 10.28 14.17
C LEU A 59 -1.28 8.78 13.85
N PHE A 60 -1.14 7.92 14.86
CA PHE A 60 -1.11 6.47 14.67
C PHE A 60 -2.07 5.77 15.61
N THR A 61 -3.06 5.06 15.06
CA THR A 61 -3.97 4.23 15.85
C THR A 61 -3.36 2.85 16.06
N ALA A 62 -2.95 2.51 17.28
CA ALA A 62 -2.45 1.19 17.62
C ALA A 62 -3.60 0.17 17.76
N TYR A 63 -3.37 -1.07 17.34
CA TYR A 63 -4.29 -2.17 17.60
C TYR A 63 -3.90 -2.94 18.85
N ASP A 64 -4.89 -3.50 19.52
CA ASP A 64 -4.68 -4.42 20.63
C ASP A 64 -3.92 -5.66 20.17
N LYS A 65 -3.16 -6.28 21.09
CA LYS A 65 -2.30 -7.43 20.76
C LYS A 65 -3.16 -8.55 20.12
N PRO A 66 -2.80 -9.04 18.92
CA PRO A 66 -3.47 -10.20 18.36
C PRO A 66 -3.18 -11.45 19.21
N SER A 67 -4.17 -12.33 19.33
CA SER A 67 -4.09 -13.57 20.13
C SER A 67 -3.07 -14.59 19.60
N THR A 68 -2.61 -14.46 18.34
CA THR A 68 -1.69 -15.43 17.71
C THR A 68 -0.40 -14.77 17.20
N ARG A 69 0.75 -15.33 17.60
CA ARG A 69 2.10 -14.86 17.20
C ARG A 69 2.46 -15.17 15.75
N LEU A 70 1.76 -16.12 15.11
CA LEU A 70 2.05 -16.58 13.74
C LEU A 70 1.68 -15.57 12.65
N MET A 71 0.79 -14.62 12.96
CA MET A 71 0.30 -13.59 12.02
C MET A 71 1.06 -12.25 12.14
N GLN A 72 2.18 -12.22 12.86
CA GLN A 72 2.91 -10.99 13.16
C GLN A 72 4.23 -10.94 12.39
N GLN A 73 4.39 -9.92 11.53
CA GLN A 73 5.66 -9.62 10.87
C GLN A 73 6.23 -8.28 11.36
N ASN A 74 7.18 -8.32 12.28
CA ASN A 74 7.93 -7.13 12.67
C ASN A 74 9.05 -6.80 11.67
N TYR A 75 9.75 -5.68 11.89
CA TYR A 75 10.87 -5.26 11.04
C TYR A 75 12.02 -6.27 11.01
N GLN A 76 12.38 -6.88 12.14
CA GLN A 76 13.53 -7.80 12.20
C GLN A 76 13.25 -9.09 11.43
N GLN A 77 12.04 -9.64 11.55
CA GLN A 77 11.59 -10.79 10.76
C GLN A 77 11.59 -10.46 9.26
N TRP A 78 11.01 -9.31 8.87
CA TRP A 78 11.06 -8.84 7.49
C TRP A 78 12.50 -8.67 6.99
N LYS A 79 13.37 -8.03 7.78
CA LYS A 79 14.77 -7.79 7.43
C LYS A 79 15.54 -9.09 7.26
N ALA A 80 15.25 -10.11 8.07
CA ALA A 80 15.85 -11.44 7.95
C ALA A 80 15.42 -12.10 6.62
N VAL A 81 14.11 -12.10 6.32
CA VAL A 81 13.57 -12.62 5.05
C VAL A 81 14.22 -11.92 3.85
N MET A 82 14.27 -10.60 3.86
CA MET A 82 14.85 -9.79 2.78
C MET A 82 16.39 -9.78 2.76
N GLY A 83 17.04 -10.30 3.82
CA GLY A 83 18.49 -10.25 3.99
C GLY A 83 19.22 -11.57 3.73
N ILE A 84 18.54 -12.71 3.88
CA ILE A 84 19.17 -14.04 3.85
C ILE A 84 19.05 -14.72 2.47
N GLY A 85 18.04 -14.36 1.66
CA GLY A 85 17.86 -14.96 0.35
C GLY A 85 18.78 -14.35 -0.72
N PHE A 86 19.66 -15.16 -1.34
CA PHE A 86 20.41 -14.79 -2.57
C PHE A 86 19.49 -14.16 -3.65
N HIS A 87 18.24 -14.64 -3.71
CA HIS A 87 17.19 -14.12 -4.59
C HIS A 87 16.89 -12.62 -4.36
N PHE A 88 16.93 -12.14 -3.12
CA PHE A 88 16.58 -10.77 -2.74
C PHE A 88 17.78 -9.82 -2.69
N ILE A 89 19.01 -10.34 -2.63
CA ILE A 89 20.23 -9.51 -2.66
C ILE A 89 20.30 -8.73 -3.98
N HIS A 90 19.94 -9.37 -5.09
CA HIS A 90 19.95 -8.75 -6.42
C HIS A 90 18.89 -7.65 -6.56
N LEU A 91 17.77 -7.75 -5.83
CA LEU A 91 16.72 -6.73 -5.84
C LEU A 91 17.20 -5.37 -5.33
N ARG A 92 18.23 -5.33 -4.46
CA ARG A 92 18.75 -4.08 -3.89
C ARG A 92 19.31 -3.10 -4.92
N ARG A 93 19.66 -3.59 -6.11
CA ARG A 93 20.17 -2.79 -7.22
C ARG A 93 19.08 -2.37 -8.20
N LYS A 94 17.94 -3.05 -8.18
CA LYS A 94 16.81 -2.79 -9.08
C LYS A 94 15.97 -1.66 -8.53
N ARG A 95 15.64 -0.69 -9.38
CA ARG A 95 14.98 0.55 -8.96
C ARG A 95 13.73 0.89 -9.77
N VAL A 96 13.32 0.05 -10.71
CA VAL A 96 12.18 0.33 -11.59
C VAL A 96 10.97 -0.52 -11.23
N ILE A 97 9.82 0.08 -10.99
CA ILE A 97 8.52 -0.59 -10.87
C ILE A 97 7.82 -0.44 -12.22
N TYR A 98 7.48 -1.55 -12.85
CA TYR A 98 6.74 -1.52 -14.11
C TYR A 98 5.25 -1.60 -13.86
N ILE A 99 4.47 -0.78 -14.54
CA ILE A 99 3.02 -0.90 -14.63
C ILE A 99 2.69 -1.33 -16.05
N LYS A 100 1.84 -2.35 -16.19
CA LYS A 100 1.46 -2.92 -17.48
C LYS A 100 -0.05 -3.11 -17.59
N PRO A 101 -0.73 -2.27 -18.37
CA PRO A 101 -2.13 -2.50 -18.72
C PRO A 101 -2.28 -3.79 -19.54
N LEU A 102 -3.28 -4.60 -19.20
CA LEU A 102 -3.55 -5.92 -19.74
C LEU A 102 -4.95 -5.96 -20.35
N ASP A 103 -5.00 -6.42 -21.61
CA ASP A 103 -6.18 -6.39 -22.47
C ASP A 103 -6.74 -4.98 -22.71
N ASP A 104 -7.89 -4.93 -23.38
CA ASP A 104 -8.63 -3.72 -23.65
C ASP A 104 -9.34 -3.21 -22.40
N PHE A 105 -9.50 -1.88 -22.34
CA PHE A 105 -10.23 -1.19 -21.29
C PHE A 105 -11.48 -0.54 -21.88
N PRO A 106 -12.54 -0.33 -21.08
CA PRO A 106 -13.69 0.43 -21.52
C PRO A 106 -13.29 1.83 -21.99
N GLN A 107 -14.04 2.38 -22.92
CA GLN A 107 -13.76 3.68 -23.51
C GLN A 107 -13.65 4.80 -22.46
N PHE A 108 -14.50 4.79 -21.43
CA PHE A 108 -14.42 5.81 -20.37
C PHE A 108 -13.11 5.75 -19.55
N VAL A 109 -12.39 4.63 -19.57
CA VAL A 109 -11.07 4.49 -18.93
C VAL A 109 -9.97 4.99 -19.86
N THR A 110 -10.03 4.63 -21.15
CA THR A 110 -9.04 5.07 -22.14
C THR A 110 -9.14 6.56 -22.44
N ASP A 111 -10.35 7.11 -22.38
CA ASP A 111 -10.66 8.51 -22.67
C ASP A 111 -10.55 9.38 -21.42
N PHE A 112 -10.43 8.78 -20.23
CA PHE A 112 -10.25 9.54 -18.98
C PHE A 112 -9.05 10.46 -19.06
N ARG A 113 -9.27 11.74 -18.76
CA ARG A 113 -8.23 12.75 -18.60
C ARG A 113 -8.47 13.52 -17.31
N ILE A 114 -7.39 13.84 -16.61
CA ILE A 114 -7.42 14.69 -15.43
C ILE A 114 -6.29 15.72 -15.55
N SER A 115 -6.62 16.99 -15.30
CA SER A 115 -5.61 18.04 -15.22
C SER A 115 -4.83 17.88 -13.92
N PHE A 116 -3.51 17.76 -13.99
CA PHE A 116 -2.64 17.56 -12.85
C PHE A 116 -1.32 18.31 -13.11
N ASP A 117 -0.98 19.28 -12.24
CA ASP A 117 0.21 20.14 -12.38
C ASP A 117 0.35 20.78 -13.78
N GLY A 118 -0.78 21.20 -14.37
CA GLY A 118 -0.79 21.87 -15.68
C GLY A 118 -0.66 20.93 -16.89
N ALA A 119 -0.70 19.61 -16.68
CA ALA A 119 -0.73 18.61 -17.75
C ALA A 119 -1.99 17.76 -17.66
N ASP A 120 -2.53 17.32 -18.80
CA ASP A 120 -3.63 16.36 -18.85
C ASP A 120 -3.09 14.93 -18.80
N LEU A 121 -3.34 14.24 -17.70
CA LEU A 121 -2.89 12.86 -17.48
C LEU A 121 -4.00 11.86 -17.80
N THR A 122 -3.63 10.74 -18.42
CA THR A 122 -4.46 9.53 -18.47
C THR A 122 -4.54 8.87 -17.08
N LEU A 123 -5.48 7.94 -16.89
CA LEU A 123 -5.57 7.17 -15.64
C LEU A 123 -4.24 6.49 -15.30
N PHE A 124 -3.62 5.81 -16.28
CA PHE A 124 -2.39 5.05 -16.04
C PHE A 124 -1.19 5.95 -15.71
N GLN A 125 -1.12 7.15 -16.31
CA GLN A 125 -0.10 8.15 -15.95
C GLN A 125 -0.34 8.70 -14.55
N LEU A 126 -1.58 8.99 -14.16
CA LEU A 126 -1.89 9.40 -12.79
C LEU A 126 -1.46 8.34 -11.77
N LEU A 127 -1.74 7.06 -12.05
CA LEU A 127 -1.32 5.94 -11.19
C LEU A 127 0.20 5.75 -11.18
N GLN A 128 0.88 5.98 -12.29
CA GLN A 128 2.34 5.99 -12.36
C GLN A 128 2.91 7.06 -11.42
N VAL A 129 2.44 8.30 -11.52
CA VAL A 129 2.87 9.41 -10.66
C VAL A 129 2.60 9.10 -9.18
N PHE A 130 1.40 8.63 -8.84
CA PHE A 130 1.07 8.25 -7.46
C PHE A 130 2.00 7.16 -6.93
N THR A 131 2.25 6.12 -7.73
CA THR A 131 3.10 4.99 -7.35
C THR A 131 4.52 5.47 -7.07
N GLU A 132 5.03 6.40 -7.88
CA GLU A 132 6.36 6.97 -7.69
C GLU A 132 6.44 7.81 -6.41
N CYS A 133 5.43 8.62 -6.11
CA CYS A 133 5.31 9.33 -4.84
C CYS A 133 5.27 8.36 -3.64
N PHE A 134 4.45 7.30 -3.71
CA PHE A 134 4.28 6.36 -2.60
C PHE A 134 5.52 5.50 -2.37
N PHE A 135 6.18 5.07 -3.43
CA PHE A 135 7.39 4.25 -3.41
C PHE A 135 8.65 5.08 -3.66
N TRP A 136 8.68 6.32 -3.14
CA TRP A 136 9.76 7.28 -3.37
C TRP A 136 11.16 6.65 -3.32
N GLY A 137 12.00 7.03 -4.29
CA GLY A 137 13.28 6.36 -4.55
C GLY A 137 13.20 5.17 -5.51
N MET A 138 12.00 4.76 -5.93
CA MET A 138 11.80 3.87 -7.07
C MET A 138 11.33 4.69 -8.26
N GLN A 139 11.86 4.39 -9.44
CA GLN A 139 11.32 4.88 -10.70
C GLN A 139 10.10 4.04 -11.08
N VAL A 140 9.07 4.66 -11.66
CA VAL A 140 7.91 3.92 -12.17
C VAL A 140 7.80 4.11 -13.68
N GLU A 141 7.68 3.01 -14.42
CA GLU A 141 7.57 3.02 -15.87
C GLU A 141 6.28 2.34 -16.34
N LEU A 142 5.54 3.03 -17.20
CA LEU A 142 4.36 2.48 -17.86
C LEU A 142 4.77 1.74 -19.14
N LEU A 143 4.47 0.44 -19.19
CA LEU A 143 4.64 -0.37 -20.38
C LEU A 143 3.42 -0.24 -21.30
N PRO A 144 3.57 -0.44 -22.62
CA PRO A 144 2.44 -0.49 -23.53
C PRO A 144 1.42 -1.55 -23.12
N VAL A 145 0.14 -1.23 -23.37
CA VAL A 145 -0.97 -2.18 -23.31
C VAL A 145 -0.60 -3.43 -24.12
N CYS A 146 -0.95 -4.62 -23.62
CA CYS A 146 -0.89 -5.82 -24.44
C CYS A 146 -2.12 -6.69 -24.27
N SER A 147 -2.47 -7.41 -25.33
CA SER A 147 -3.39 -8.53 -25.22
C SER A 147 -2.76 -9.67 -24.43
N ILE A 148 -3.57 -10.32 -23.60
CA ILE A 148 -3.21 -11.54 -22.87
C ILE A 148 -3.90 -12.78 -23.47
N ALA A 149 -4.54 -12.68 -24.63
CA ALA A 149 -5.27 -13.78 -25.26
C ALA A 149 -4.40 -15.04 -25.46
N GLU A 150 -3.12 -14.86 -25.78
CA GLU A 150 -2.15 -15.95 -25.96
C GLU A 150 -1.50 -16.42 -24.64
N TRP A 151 -1.76 -15.73 -23.54
CA TRP A 151 -1.19 -16.09 -22.25
C TRP A 151 -1.94 -17.31 -21.70
N LYS A 152 -1.18 -18.31 -21.27
CA LYS A 152 -1.75 -19.47 -20.57
C LYS A 152 -2.22 -19.03 -19.19
N ILE A 153 -3.50 -18.64 -19.09
CA ILE A 153 -4.19 -18.20 -17.88
C ILE A 153 -5.52 -18.96 -17.75
N LYS A 154 -5.71 -19.65 -16.62
CA LYS A 154 -7.03 -20.20 -16.27
C LYS A 154 -8.05 -19.08 -16.12
N ASN A 155 -9.25 -19.34 -16.62
CA ASN A 155 -10.36 -18.40 -16.55
C ASN A 155 -11.67 -19.15 -16.30
N ARG A 156 -12.65 -18.43 -15.78
CA ARG A 156 -14.00 -18.94 -15.53
C ARG A 156 -15.04 -17.86 -15.83
N ILE A 157 -16.30 -18.27 -15.96
CA ILE A 157 -17.44 -17.36 -15.92
C ILE A 157 -18.06 -17.46 -14.53
N HIS A 158 -18.18 -16.33 -13.83
CA HIS A 158 -18.76 -16.30 -12.49
C HIS A 158 -20.26 -16.60 -12.58
N ALA A 159 -20.75 -17.58 -11.80
CA ALA A 159 -22.10 -18.11 -11.94
C ALA A 159 -23.22 -17.07 -11.74
N VAL A 160 -23.01 -16.07 -10.86
CA VAL A 160 -24.00 -15.03 -10.55
C VAL A 160 -23.91 -13.80 -11.47
N THR A 161 -22.70 -13.29 -11.71
CA THR A 161 -22.49 -12.04 -12.47
C THR A 161 -22.39 -12.28 -13.97
N GLU A 162 -22.23 -13.54 -14.38
CA GLU A 162 -22.01 -13.97 -15.76
C GLU A 162 -20.75 -13.32 -16.37
N GLN A 163 -19.84 -12.79 -15.54
CA GLN A 163 -18.61 -12.13 -15.96
C GLN A 163 -17.43 -13.09 -16.04
N LYS A 164 -16.56 -12.84 -17.01
CA LYS A 164 -15.27 -13.53 -17.14
C LYS A 164 -14.34 -13.12 -16.01
N GLN A 165 -13.70 -14.11 -15.39
CA GLN A 165 -12.67 -13.91 -14.37
C GLN A 165 -11.38 -14.64 -14.74
N LEU A 166 -10.23 -14.08 -14.39
CA LEU A 166 -8.91 -14.66 -14.62
C LEU A 166 -8.27 -15.11 -13.29
N LEU A 167 -7.59 -16.27 -13.30
CA LEU A 167 -6.86 -16.74 -12.14
C LEU A 167 -5.64 -15.85 -11.92
N VAL A 168 -5.64 -15.09 -10.82
CA VAL A 168 -4.61 -14.07 -10.57
C VAL A 168 -3.20 -14.65 -10.45
N GLY A 169 -3.07 -15.86 -9.89
CA GLY A 169 -1.80 -16.56 -9.78
C GLY A 169 -1.14 -16.83 -11.15
N ASP A 170 -1.94 -17.18 -12.16
CA ASP A 170 -1.46 -17.40 -13.53
C ASP A 170 -1.07 -16.07 -14.19
N VAL A 171 -1.85 -15.00 -13.97
CA VAL A 171 -1.51 -13.64 -14.45
C VAL A 171 -0.17 -13.20 -13.89
N CYS A 172 0.04 -13.32 -12.58
CA CYS A 172 1.31 -13.05 -11.91
C CYS A 172 2.46 -13.88 -12.50
N HIS A 173 2.24 -15.18 -12.72
CA HIS A 173 3.24 -16.04 -13.33
C HIS A 173 3.63 -15.61 -14.75
N GLN A 174 2.67 -15.12 -15.54
CA GLN A 174 2.93 -14.61 -16.89
C GLN A 174 3.63 -13.25 -16.89
N LEU A 175 3.30 -12.38 -15.94
CA LEU A 175 3.97 -11.09 -15.74
C LEU A 175 5.43 -11.27 -15.36
N LYS A 176 5.75 -12.21 -14.46
CA LYS A 176 7.13 -12.57 -14.11
C LYS A 176 8.02 -12.82 -15.32
N LYS A 177 7.50 -13.51 -16.34
CA LYS A 177 8.23 -13.85 -17.57
C LYS A 177 8.52 -12.63 -18.45
N ARG A 178 7.80 -11.53 -18.22
CA ARG A 178 7.83 -10.30 -19.00
C ARG A 178 8.42 -9.11 -18.23
N LEU A 179 8.83 -9.34 -16.98
CA LEU A 179 9.48 -8.35 -16.14
C LEU A 179 10.86 -7.99 -16.73
N PRO A 180 11.10 -6.72 -17.11
CA PRO A 180 12.41 -6.29 -17.57
C PRO A 180 13.54 -6.60 -16.58
N ALA A 181 14.76 -6.70 -17.09
CA ALA A 181 15.92 -7.20 -16.35
C ALA A 181 16.32 -6.30 -15.16
N ASP A 182 16.15 -4.99 -15.31
CA ASP A 182 16.40 -3.94 -14.31
C ASP A 182 15.20 -3.67 -13.39
N GLY A 183 14.01 -4.14 -13.75
CA GLY A 183 12.78 -3.97 -12.99
C GLY A 183 12.84 -4.65 -11.62
N TYR A 184 12.51 -3.93 -10.56
CA TYR A 184 12.24 -4.49 -9.24
C TYR A 184 11.03 -5.44 -9.30
N CYS A 185 9.91 -4.94 -9.84
CA CYS A 185 8.69 -5.71 -10.04
C CYS A 185 7.87 -5.19 -11.23
N ILE A 186 6.82 -5.94 -11.59
CA ILE A 186 5.83 -5.57 -12.61
C ILE A 186 4.40 -5.75 -12.08
N LEU A 187 3.55 -4.77 -12.32
CA LEU A 187 2.15 -4.74 -11.91
C LEU A 187 1.28 -4.81 -13.15
N GLY A 188 0.52 -5.88 -13.30
CA GLY A 188 -0.52 -6.00 -14.31
C GLY A 188 -1.77 -5.27 -13.86
N ILE A 189 -2.33 -4.41 -14.70
CA ILE A 189 -3.63 -3.77 -14.47
C ILE A 189 -4.58 -4.32 -15.51
N THR A 190 -5.78 -4.76 -15.12
CA THR A 190 -6.79 -5.26 -16.06
C THR A 190 -8.19 -4.75 -15.70
N TRP A 191 -9.07 -4.65 -16.69
CA TRP A 191 -10.50 -4.46 -16.45
C TRP A 191 -11.26 -5.77 -16.21
N THR A 192 -10.64 -6.92 -16.49
CA THR A 192 -11.27 -8.23 -16.27
C THR A 192 -11.14 -8.62 -14.80
N ASP A 193 -12.22 -9.14 -14.23
CA ASP A 193 -12.24 -9.59 -12.83
C ASP A 193 -11.16 -10.65 -12.56
N LEU A 194 -10.62 -10.63 -11.34
CA LEU A 194 -9.62 -11.59 -10.89
C LEU A 194 -10.24 -12.50 -9.82
N TYR A 195 -9.82 -13.77 -9.79
CA TYR A 195 -10.14 -14.69 -8.71
C TYR A 195 -8.87 -15.38 -8.17
N PRO A 196 -8.78 -15.64 -6.85
CA PRO A 196 -7.56 -16.17 -6.24
C PRO A 196 -7.47 -17.70 -6.32
N CYS A 197 -8.60 -18.41 -6.15
CA CYS A 197 -8.70 -19.87 -6.30
C CYS A 197 -10.15 -20.28 -6.59
N GLU A 198 -10.36 -21.55 -6.94
CA GLU A 198 -11.68 -22.05 -7.36
C GLU A 198 -12.79 -21.81 -6.32
N ASP A 199 -12.46 -21.85 -5.02
CA ASP A 199 -13.41 -21.73 -3.92
C ASP A 199 -13.76 -20.27 -3.52
N LEU A 200 -13.09 -19.28 -4.10
CA LEU A 200 -13.26 -17.87 -3.73
C LEU A 200 -13.78 -17.03 -4.91
N ASN A 201 -14.67 -16.07 -4.63
CA ASN A 201 -15.44 -15.38 -5.67
C ASN A 201 -14.63 -14.37 -6.49
N PHE A 202 -13.88 -13.47 -5.85
CA PHE A 202 -13.09 -12.44 -6.53
C PHE A 202 -11.97 -11.91 -5.63
N VAL A 203 -11.00 -11.22 -6.24
CA VAL A 203 -10.00 -10.42 -5.53
C VAL A 203 -9.72 -9.13 -6.30
N LEU A 204 -9.42 -8.03 -5.59
CA LEU A 204 -9.07 -6.75 -6.22
C LEU A 204 -7.66 -6.74 -6.80
N GLY A 205 -6.79 -7.51 -6.20
CA GLY A 205 -5.47 -7.78 -6.72
C GLY A 205 -4.80 -8.85 -5.88
N GLU A 206 -3.72 -9.41 -6.42
CA GLU A 206 -2.85 -10.28 -5.66
C GLU A 206 -1.42 -10.04 -6.13
N ALA A 207 -0.50 -10.05 -5.17
CA ALA A 207 0.92 -9.88 -5.41
C ALA A 207 1.75 -11.06 -4.91
N SER A 208 2.84 -11.32 -5.63
CA SER A 208 3.80 -12.37 -5.29
C SER A 208 5.21 -11.80 -5.23
N LEU A 209 5.76 -11.78 -4.01
CA LEU A 209 7.16 -11.45 -3.75
C LEU A 209 8.12 -12.31 -4.57
N LEU A 210 7.88 -13.63 -4.64
CA LEU A 210 8.76 -14.57 -5.35
C LEU A 210 8.70 -14.42 -6.87
N ASN A 211 7.54 -14.06 -7.41
CA ASN A 211 7.40 -13.78 -8.83
C ASN A 211 7.79 -12.35 -9.20
N ARG A 212 7.95 -11.46 -8.21
CA ARG A 212 8.16 -10.02 -8.39
C ARG A 212 7.08 -9.40 -9.27
N SER A 213 5.86 -9.84 -9.07
CA SER A 213 4.72 -9.45 -9.89
C SER A 213 3.46 -9.31 -9.04
N GLY A 214 2.59 -8.39 -9.39
CA GLY A 214 1.22 -8.33 -8.90
C GLY A 214 0.25 -8.10 -10.05
N ALA A 215 -1.00 -8.48 -9.87
CA ALA A 215 -2.06 -8.14 -10.81
C ALA A 215 -3.22 -7.50 -10.05
N LEU A 216 -3.82 -6.48 -10.65
CA LEU A 216 -4.92 -5.71 -10.09
C LEU A 216 -6.07 -5.67 -11.08
N SER A 217 -7.28 -5.95 -10.60
CA SER A 217 -8.51 -5.72 -11.36
C SER A 217 -9.04 -4.34 -11.00
N PHE A 218 -9.26 -3.53 -12.04
CA PHE A 218 -9.94 -2.25 -11.96
C PHE A 218 -11.42 -2.36 -12.36
N GLY A 219 -11.86 -3.56 -12.72
CA GLY A 219 -13.21 -3.86 -13.18
C GLY A 219 -14.22 -4.13 -12.06
N ARG A 220 -15.50 -4.07 -12.48
CA ARG A 220 -16.77 -4.51 -11.85
C ARG A 220 -16.66 -4.95 -10.38
N PHE A 221 -16.42 -3.97 -9.54
CA PHE A 221 -16.24 -4.15 -8.11
C PHE A 221 -17.54 -4.52 -7.40
N GLU A 222 -17.74 -5.81 -7.09
CA GLU A 222 -18.92 -6.41 -6.47
C GLU A 222 -20.28 -5.99 -7.09
N PRO A 223 -21.16 -6.96 -7.37
CA PRO A 223 -22.56 -6.73 -7.11
C PRO A 223 -22.68 -6.43 -5.61
N LYS A 224 -22.85 -5.17 -5.21
CA LYS A 224 -23.35 -4.88 -3.84
C LYS A 224 -24.74 -5.47 -3.58
N THR A 225 -25.31 -6.16 -4.56
CA THR A 225 -26.43 -7.06 -4.38
C THR A 225 -26.12 -8.35 -5.15
N PHE A 226 -26.06 -9.51 -4.48
CA PHE A 226 -26.17 -10.82 -5.14
C PHE A 226 -27.56 -11.03 -5.79
N VAL A 227 -28.22 -9.92 -6.16
CA VAL A 227 -29.53 -9.81 -6.78
C VAL A 227 -29.27 -9.63 -8.27
N ARG A 228 -29.71 -10.61 -9.03
CA ARG A 228 -29.63 -10.62 -10.49
C ARG A 228 -30.31 -9.37 -11.05
N GLY A 229 -29.59 -8.55 -11.82
CA GLY A 229 -30.13 -7.37 -12.52
C GLY A 229 -29.96 -6.02 -11.82
N GLU A 230 -29.36 -5.97 -10.63
CA GLU A 230 -29.10 -4.71 -9.90
C GLU A 230 -27.62 -4.27 -9.93
N THR A 231 -26.75 -5.05 -10.58
CA THR A 231 -25.36 -4.68 -10.84
C THR A 231 -25.29 -3.46 -11.75
N ARG A 232 -24.92 -2.30 -11.22
CA ARG A 232 -24.54 -1.16 -12.05
C ARG A 232 -23.08 -1.32 -12.45
N ASP A 233 -22.84 -1.55 -13.74
CA ASP A 233 -21.50 -1.47 -14.30
C ASP A 233 -20.95 -0.05 -14.08
N ILE A 234 -19.67 0.02 -13.74
CA ILE A 234 -18.94 1.29 -13.63
C ILE A 234 -18.90 1.91 -15.03
N SER A 235 -19.34 3.17 -15.14
CA SER A 235 -19.42 3.89 -16.41
C SER A 235 -18.55 5.15 -16.46
N SER A 236 -17.93 5.52 -15.34
CA SER A 236 -17.03 6.66 -15.24
C SER A 236 -15.98 6.43 -14.15
N ILE A 237 -14.89 7.19 -14.22
CA ILE A 237 -13.88 7.22 -13.17
C ILE A 237 -14.22 8.36 -12.22
N ASP A 238 -14.71 8.01 -11.04
CA ASP A 238 -14.98 8.96 -9.96
C ASP A 238 -13.87 8.93 -8.88
N ALA A 239 -13.99 9.83 -7.91
CA ALA A 239 -13.01 9.99 -6.85
C ALA A 239 -12.90 8.73 -5.95
N LYS A 240 -14.03 8.05 -5.73
CA LYS A 240 -14.10 6.82 -4.92
C LYS A 240 -13.38 5.67 -5.61
N LEU A 241 -13.54 5.55 -6.92
CA LEU A 241 -12.80 4.60 -7.74
C LEU A 241 -11.31 4.95 -7.68
N LEU A 242 -10.90 6.19 -7.91
CA LEU A 242 -9.49 6.58 -7.82
C LEU A 242 -8.87 6.24 -6.45
N TRP A 243 -9.55 6.58 -5.35
CA TRP A 243 -9.13 6.22 -3.98
C TRP A 243 -8.90 4.72 -3.84
N LYS A 244 -9.84 3.93 -4.36
CA LYS A 244 -9.72 2.47 -4.37
C LYS A 244 -8.51 2.00 -5.17
N LEU A 245 -8.34 2.51 -6.39
CA LEU A 245 -7.25 2.09 -7.28
C LEU A 245 -5.89 2.34 -6.64
N ILE A 246 -5.67 3.54 -6.10
CA ILE A 246 -4.40 3.89 -5.45
C ILE A 246 -4.14 3.03 -4.21
N LYS A 247 -5.19 2.70 -3.43
CA LYS A 247 -5.08 1.87 -2.23
C LYS A 247 -4.70 0.43 -2.55
N VAL A 248 -5.40 -0.21 -3.47
CA VAL A 248 -5.08 -1.60 -3.87
C VAL A 248 -3.70 -1.64 -4.51
N LEU A 249 -3.37 -0.65 -5.36
CA LEU A 249 -2.05 -0.53 -5.99
C LEU A 249 -0.93 -0.48 -4.95
N CYS A 250 -1.02 0.37 -3.92
CA CYS A 250 0.02 0.43 -2.91
C CYS A 250 0.03 -0.79 -1.98
N HIS A 251 -1.12 -1.38 -1.64
CA HIS A 251 -1.21 -2.58 -0.80
C HIS A 251 -0.52 -3.77 -1.47
N GLU A 252 -0.92 -4.09 -2.70
CA GLU A 252 -0.34 -5.22 -3.45
C GLU A 252 1.13 -4.99 -3.75
N THR A 253 1.51 -3.76 -4.11
CA THR A 253 2.92 -3.47 -4.36
C THR A 253 3.76 -3.64 -3.08
N CYS A 254 3.24 -3.28 -1.91
CA CYS A 254 3.91 -3.51 -0.63
C CYS A 254 4.12 -5.01 -0.33
N HIS A 255 3.21 -5.88 -0.73
CA HIS A 255 3.44 -7.33 -0.66
C HIS A 255 4.65 -7.78 -1.51
N ILE A 256 4.89 -7.15 -2.66
CA ILE A 256 6.08 -7.40 -3.48
C ILE A 256 7.37 -6.89 -2.81
N PHE A 257 7.28 -5.89 -1.93
CA PHE A 257 8.38 -5.48 -1.04
C PHE A 257 8.52 -6.41 0.19
N GLY A 258 7.72 -7.48 0.26
CA GLY A 258 7.77 -8.50 1.30
C GLY A 258 7.03 -8.14 2.59
N LEU A 259 6.24 -7.06 2.59
CA LEU A 259 5.41 -6.70 3.74
C LEU A 259 4.24 -7.70 3.81
N GLN A 260 4.04 -8.31 4.97
CA GLN A 260 2.82 -9.05 5.28
C GLN A 260 1.75 -8.11 5.84
N HIS A 261 0.52 -8.60 5.99
CA HIS A 261 -0.54 -7.85 6.64
C HIS A 261 -0.09 -7.30 8.00
N CYS A 262 -0.43 -6.05 8.25
CA CYS A 262 -0.09 -5.34 9.47
C CYS A 262 -1.18 -5.57 10.51
N VAL A 263 -0.75 -5.93 11.72
CA VAL A 263 -1.65 -6.15 12.87
C VAL A 263 -1.27 -5.29 14.08
N PHE A 264 -0.35 -4.32 13.89
CA PHE A 264 0.16 -3.48 14.97
C PHE A 264 -0.57 -2.15 15.09
N PHE A 265 -1.03 -1.61 13.96
CA PHE A 265 -1.64 -0.28 13.84
C PHE A 265 -2.62 -0.28 12.67
N ALA A 266 -3.52 0.69 12.65
CA ALA A 266 -4.22 1.11 11.44
C ALA A 266 -3.17 1.48 10.36
N CYS A 267 -3.28 0.85 9.20
CA CYS A 267 -2.23 0.81 8.19
C CYS A 267 -2.84 0.40 6.86
N VAL A 268 -2.32 0.92 5.75
CA VAL A 268 -2.71 0.45 4.42
C VAL A 268 -2.47 -1.06 4.19
N MET A 269 -1.60 -1.67 4.99
CA MET A 269 -1.33 -3.11 4.98
C MET A 269 -2.25 -3.92 5.90
N ASN A 270 -3.31 -3.38 6.49
CA ASN A 270 -4.23 -4.21 7.27
C ASN A 270 -4.97 -5.18 6.34
N GLU A 271 -5.23 -6.39 6.85
CA GLU A 271 -6.13 -7.33 6.16
C GLU A 271 -7.56 -6.78 6.18
N SER A 272 -8.36 -7.12 5.18
CA SER A 272 -9.77 -6.75 5.12
C SER A 272 -10.62 -7.94 4.69
N LYS A 273 -11.79 -8.08 5.30
CA LYS A 273 -12.77 -9.12 4.96
C LYS A 273 -13.79 -8.67 3.92
N SER A 274 -13.86 -7.36 3.68
CA SER A 274 -14.74 -6.75 2.70
C SER A 274 -14.06 -5.58 2.00
N MET A 275 -14.57 -5.21 0.82
CA MET A 275 -14.10 -4.01 0.13
C MET A 275 -14.37 -2.74 0.92
N GLU A 276 -15.49 -2.68 1.63
CA GLU A 276 -15.86 -1.51 2.43
C GLU A 276 -14.87 -1.27 3.57
N GLU A 277 -14.46 -2.34 4.24
CA GLU A 277 -13.38 -2.31 5.23
C GLU A 277 -12.05 -1.91 4.60
N ALA A 278 -11.69 -2.50 3.45
CA ALA A 278 -10.45 -2.14 2.76
C ALA A 278 -10.40 -0.64 2.40
N LEU A 279 -11.53 -0.05 2.00
CA LEU A 279 -11.61 1.36 1.63
C LEU A 279 -11.65 2.32 2.83
N SER A 280 -12.14 1.87 3.99
CA SER A 280 -12.21 2.69 5.20
C SER A 280 -10.88 2.78 5.97
N GLN A 281 -10.00 1.80 5.77
CA GLN A 281 -8.66 1.80 6.38
C GLN A 281 -7.82 3.01 5.89
N PRO A 282 -6.72 3.37 6.58
CA PRO A 282 -5.83 4.44 6.14
C PRO A 282 -5.16 4.18 4.79
N LEU A 283 -4.68 5.24 4.12
CA LEU A 283 -3.84 5.16 2.92
C LEU A 283 -2.35 4.96 3.26
N PHE A 284 -1.92 5.39 4.45
CA PHE A 284 -0.51 5.43 4.80
C PHE A 284 -0.03 4.22 5.59
N LEU A 285 1.29 3.99 5.53
CA LEU A 285 1.96 2.93 6.26
C LEU A 285 2.15 3.36 7.73
N CYS A 286 1.83 2.45 8.64
CA CYS A 286 2.22 2.63 10.03
C CYS A 286 3.76 2.59 10.18
N PRO A 287 4.32 2.99 11.33
CA PRO A 287 5.77 3.10 11.52
C PRO A 287 6.52 1.79 11.26
N VAL A 288 5.93 0.64 11.66
CA VAL A 288 6.53 -0.67 11.41
C VAL A 288 6.64 -0.96 9.91
N CYS A 289 5.60 -0.69 9.14
CA CYS A 289 5.58 -0.93 7.70
C CYS A 289 6.38 0.12 6.93
N LEU A 290 6.32 1.39 7.36
CA LEU A 290 7.13 2.48 6.85
C LEU A 290 8.62 2.15 6.98
N ARG A 291 9.07 1.61 8.13
CA ARG A 291 10.48 1.23 8.32
C ARG A 291 10.94 0.17 7.32
N LYS A 292 10.10 -0.83 7.06
CA LYS A 292 10.38 -1.90 6.09
C LYS A 292 10.53 -1.28 4.70
N LEU A 293 9.57 -0.46 4.28
CA LEU A 293 9.61 0.17 2.96
C LEU A 293 10.77 1.16 2.81
N GLN A 294 11.00 2.00 3.82
CA GLN A 294 12.13 2.93 3.86
C GLN A 294 13.47 2.19 3.70
N LYS A 295 13.61 1.03 4.36
CA LYS A 295 14.82 0.21 4.23
C LYS A 295 15.02 -0.34 2.80
N ALA A 296 13.93 -0.65 2.10
CA ALA A 296 13.97 -1.16 0.74
C ALA A 296 14.23 -0.05 -0.30
N CYS A 297 13.46 1.04 -0.24
CA CYS A 297 13.49 2.12 -1.23
C CYS A 297 14.56 3.19 -0.93
N LYS A 298 15.02 3.29 0.33
CA LYS A 298 16.02 4.26 0.80
C LYS A 298 15.60 5.73 0.64
N PHE A 299 14.32 6.02 0.84
CA PHE A 299 13.82 7.40 0.83
C PHE A 299 14.07 8.13 2.16
N ASP A 300 14.14 9.46 2.06
CA ASP A 300 13.88 10.36 3.18
C ASP A 300 12.37 10.43 3.47
N ILE A 301 11.99 10.37 4.75
CA ILE A 301 10.59 10.31 5.16
C ILE A 301 9.87 11.63 4.84
N LYS A 302 10.52 12.77 5.12
CA LYS A 302 9.93 14.10 4.94
C LYS A 302 9.75 14.41 3.46
N GLU A 303 10.74 14.08 2.63
CA GLU A 303 10.64 14.22 1.19
C GLU A 303 9.50 13.37 0.62
N ARG A 304 9.41 12.09 1.01
CA ARG A 304 8.32 11.20 0.58
C ARG A 304 6.95 11.76 0.96
N TYR A 305 6.77 12.20 2.21
CA TYR A 305 5.48 12.75 2.64
C TYR A 305 5.15 14.08 1.96
N SER A 306 6.13 14.94 1.71
CA SER A 306 5.93 16.16 0.91
C SER A 306 5.45 15.84 -0.52
N LYS A 307 6.03 14.82 -1.17
CA LYS A 307 5.58 14.38 -2.51
C LYS A 307 4.17 13.81 -2.50
N LEU A 308 3.82 13.03 -1.48
CA LEU A 308 2.46 12.50 -1.31
C LEU A 308 1.44 13.60 -1.01
N GLN A 309 1.81 14.58 -0.19
CA GLN A 309 0.96 15.71 0.16
C GLN A 309 0.65 16.54 -1.08
N HIS A 310 1.70 16.92 -1.84
CA HIS A 310 1.53 17.62 -3.11
C HIS A 310 0.59 16.87 -4.04
N PHE A 311 0.81 15.56 -4.22
CA PHE A 311 -0.04 14.76 -5.09
C PHE A 311 -1.51 14.78 -4.66
N LEU A 312 -1.79 14.56 -3.37
CA LEU A 312 -3.15 14.48 -2.86
C LEU A 312 -3.85 15.84 -2.86
N VAL A 313 -3.14 16.93 -2.55
CA VAL A 313 -3.67 18.30 -2.65
C VAL A 313 -4.06 18.61 -4.10
N THR A 314 -3.15 18.39 -5.06
CA THR A 314 -3.42 18.62 -6.48
C THR A 314 -4.60 17.76 -6.94
N LEU A 315 -4.61 16.46 -6.62
CA LEU A 315 -5.71 15.57 -7.00
C LEU A 315 -7.05 16.02 -6.40
N ASN A 316 -7.09 16.32 -5.10
CA ASN A 316 -8.32 16.70 -4.40
C ASN A 316 -8.89 18.04 -4.90
N SER A 317 -8.05 18.95 -5.40
CA SER A 317 -8.51 20.20 -6.01
C SER A 317 -9.25 20.02 -7.33
N VAL A 318 -9.02 18.91 -8.04
CA VAL A 318 -9.61 18.62 -9.36
C VAL A 318 -10.74 17.60 -9.24
N ILE A 319 -10.61 16.61 -8.36
CA ILE A 319 -11.64 15.61 -8.09
C ILE A 319 -11.84 15.45 -6.57
N PRO A 320 -12.65 16.33 -5.95
CA PRO A 320 -12.81 16.37 -4.50
C PRO A 320 -13.35 15.07 -3.92
N TYR A 321 -12.74 14.63 -2.81
CA TYR A 321 -13.19 13.48 -2.04
C TYR A 321 -12.74 13.57 -0.59
N GLU A 322 -13.67 13.34 0.33
CA GLU A 322 -13.43 13.40 1.78
C GLU A 322 -12.23 12.55 2.23
N ARG A 323 -11.98 11.40 1.59
CA ARG A 323 -10.81 10.56 1.93
C ARG A 323 -9.49 11.13 1.47
N PHE A 324 -9.45 11.87 0.36
CA PHE A 324 -8.24 12.58 -0.05
C PHE A 324 -7.97 13.73 0.91
N GLU A 325 -9.00 14.47 1.33
CA GLU A 325 -8.91 15.53 2.33
C GLU A 325 -8.37 15.00 3.68
N GLN A 326 -8.97 13.95 4.23
CA GLN A 326 -8.48 13.29 5.46
C GLN A 326 -7.01 12.84 5.35
N ALA A 327 -6.60 12.37 4.16
CA ALA A 327 -5.22 11.97 3.92
C ALA A 327 -4.26 13.17 3.83
N VAL A 328 -4.72 14.32 3.31
CA VAL A 328 -3.96 15.58 3.31
C VAL A 328 -3.80 16.11 4.73
N GLU A 329 -4.88 16.17 5.52
CA GLU A 329 -4.86 16.62 6.92
C GLU A 329 -3.88 15.78 7.75
N TRP A 330 -3.93 14.46 7.62
CA TRP A 330 -2.98 13.57 8.29
C TRP A 330 -1.52 13.86 7.89
N LEU A 331 -1.26 14.16 6.61
CA LEU A 331 0.08 14.53 6.15
C LEU A 331 0.53 15.88 6.70
N GLU A 332 -0.36 16.86 6.82
CA GLU A 332 -0.06 18.17 7.40
C GLU A 332 0.36 18.04 8.87
N GLU A 333 -0.40 17.29 9.67
CA GLU A 333 -0.08 17.01 11.06
C GLU A 333 1.26 16.26 11.19
N MET A 334 1.46 15.22 10.38
CA MET A 334 2.71 14.46 10.36
C MET A 334 3.91 15.33 9.96
N MET A 335 3.75 16.20 8.97
CA MET A 335 4.81 17.10 8.51
C MET A 335 5.15 18.19 9.53
N LYS A 336 4.14 18.70 10.27
CA LYS A 336 4.34 19.60 11.39
C LYS A 336 5.17 18.93 12.49
N TYR A 337 4.81 17.72 12.89
CA TYR A 337 5.54 16.93 13.88
C TYR A 337 7.01 16.64 13.47
N LEU A 338 7.26 16.43 12.18
CA LEU A 338 8.62 16.24 11.64
C LEU A 338 9.41 17.55 11.48
N GLY A 339 8.75 18.71 11.54
CA GLY A 339 9.33 20.03 11.41
C GLY A 339 9.71 20.69 12.74
N GLU A 340 8.96 20.37 13.80
CA GLU A 340 9.38 20.50 15.20
C GLU A 340 10.62 19.63 15.46
#